data_AF-A0A7G9NWP4-F1
#
_entry.id   AF-A0A7G9NWP4-F1
#
_cell.length_a   1.000
_cell.length_b   1.000
_cell.length_c   1.000
_cell.angle_alpha   90.00
_cell.angle_beta   90.00
_cell.angle_gamma   90.00
#
_symmetry.space_group_name_H-M   'P 1'
#
loop_
_entity.id
_entity.type
_entity.pdbx_description
1 polymer ?
#
loop_
_entity_poly.entity_id
_entity_poly.type
_entity_poly.pdbx_seq_one_letter_code
_entity_poly.pdbx_strand_id
1 'polypeptide(L)'
;MFFSRPALPQRLTPAVVLLMCAVCLPAHAADHFLTFGGGYAPSGNQLSLERNVQYFQRVLQGLGRAENAQTILFADGNDAGRDLVELAPDEVLPEINLVLSEIFDDAAGVDEQYRSHKIDQPHEACNLKNLDAYFDTAADQLAPGDRMMIYFTGHGGKAKPKSSQNTLVHLWNRQDLSMRDFVKRLDKLPATSPVVMVMVQCYAGGFANVIFNEGDPDKGLSDAPRCGFFATVHDRPAAGCTAAIDEAEFEEYSSCFWAALLGVNRLGEKVDKPDYNHDGVTSFNEAHAYTQLTEDSIDIGVKTSDALLRKYSSVASDKHKNLFDVETSYARLHAVADPAERAVLEGLSDQLKLHGEDRGKSARQLKSKLIAEEKGLKSRTRLIEKEYDKLRKNIARALCNRWPELDNPWNPQVCLIMHNETDDILDAVYEHRDYDRLEKLRDDLIDLDIQRDTLERKIVKCMRFLYVAESVALAHNLPIIAEQTIVDRYRQLRQLEAGTLAPIGR
;
A
#
# COMPACT_ATOMS: atom_id res chain seq x y z
N MET A 1 80.46 66.00 19.57
CA MET A 1 81.62 65.65 18.72
C MET A 1 81.16 64.64 17.69
N PHE A 2 81.77 64.69 16.52
CA PHE A 2 81.35 64.11 15.25
C PHE A 2 81.36 62.56 15.14
N PHE A 3 80.58 62.08 14.15
CA PHE A 3 80.75 60.93 13.24
C PHE A 3 80.35 59.48 13.66
N SER A 4 79.27 59.03 12.99
CA SER A 4 79.21 57.90 12.01
C SER A 4 78.95 56.43 12.39
N ARG A 5 77.90 55.89 11.71
CA ARG A 5 77.71 54.56 11.06
C ARG A 5 77.32 53.34 11.95
N PRO A 6 76.75 52.26 11.37
CA PRO A 6 75.71 52.14 10.32
C PRO A 6 74.57 51.14 10.73
N ALA A 7 73.52 51.06 9.90
CA ALA A 7 72.33 50.22 10.07
C ALA A 7 72.52 48.73 9.70
N LEU A 8 71.69 47.86 10.31
CA LEU A 8 71.27 46.51 9.87
C LEU A 8 70.00 46.10 10.68
N PRO A 9 69.17 45.16 10.20
CA PRO A 9 67.82 45.44 9.70
C PRO A 9 66.71 45.12 10.70
N GLN A 10 65.63 45.91 10.67
CA GLN A 10 64.37 45.56 11.31
C GLN A 10 63.73 44.38 10.55
N ARG A 11 63.57 43.26 11.26
CA ARG A 11 62.79 42.11 10.78
C ARG A 11 61.32 42.51 10.72
N LEU A 12 60.80 42.61 9.50
CA LEU A 12 59.37 42.59 9.23
C LEU A 12 58.84 41.19 9.61
N THR A 13 58.05 41.11 10.67
CA THR A 13 57.15 39.98 10.93
C THR A 13 56.03 40.01 9.89
N PRO A 14 55.77 38.93 9.13
CA PRO A 14 54.59 38.86 8.28
C PRO A 14 53.38 38.62 9.20
N ALA A 15 52.44 39.56 9.19
CA ALA A 15 51.10 39.32 9.67
C ALA A 15 50.44 38.31 8.73
N VAL A 16 50.38 37.05 9.14
CA VAL A 16 49.58 36.02 8.49
C VAL A 16 48.11 36.35 8.77
N VAL A 17 47.47 37.04 7.84
CA VAL A 17 46.01 37.12 7.77
C VAL A 17 45.53 35.73 7.35
N LEU A 18 45.13 34.93 8.34
CA LEU A 18 44.47 33.65 8.11
C LEU A 18 43.05 33.98 7.61
N LEU A 19 42.89 34.07 6.30
CA LEU A 19 41.59 34.16 5.66
C LEU A 19 40.91 32.80 5.86
N MET A 20 40.10 32.66 6.92
CA MET A 20 39.16 31.54 7.05
C MET A 20 38.11 31.70 5.95
N CYS A 21 38.42 31.18 4.75
CA CYS A 21 37.38 30.80 3.81
C CYS A 21 36.60 29.67 4.46
N ALA A 22 35.49 30.01 5.12
CA ALA A 22 34.44 29.04 5.38
C ALA A 22 34.00 28.51 4.01
N VAL A 23 34.50 27.32 3.65
CA VAL A 23 33.95 26.55 2.55
C VAL A 23 32.56 26.16 3.02
N CYS A 24 31.56 26.99 2.70
CA CYS A 24 30.17 26.55 2.65
C CYS A 24 30.12 25.50 1.53
N LEU A 25 30.40 24.24 1.88
CA LEU A 25 29.91 23.13 1.08
C LEU A 25 28.40 23.34 0.97
N PRO A 26 27.81 23.34 -0.24
CA PRO A 26 26.36 23.32 -0.35
C PRO A 26 25.91 22.07 0.41
N ALA A 27 25.17 22.25 1.51
CA ALA A 27 24.52 21.14 2.16
C ALA A 27 23.55 20.57 1.13
N HIS A 28 23.90 19.42 0.55
CA HIS A 28 22.97 18.69 -0.29
C HIS A 28 21.77 18.35 0.58
N ALA A 29 20.58 18.74 0.11
CA ALA A 29 19.31 18.31 0.70
C ALA A 29 19.33 16.79 0.89
N ALA A 30 19.11 16.34 2.12
CA ALA A 30 19.14 14.93 2.48
C ALA A 30 17.76 14.29 2.32
N ASP A 31 17.74 12.99 2.03
CA ASP A 31 16.54 12.16 2.10
C ASP A 31 16.48 11.49 3.48
N HIS A 32 15.37 11.69 4.20
CA HIS A 32 15.06 11.04 5.47
C HIS A 32 13.91 10.07 5.26
N PHE A 33 13.95 8.90 5.90
CA PHE A 33 12.96 7.85 5.67
C PHE A 33 12.25 7.48 6.97
N LEU A 34 10.92 7.55 6.97
CA LEU A 34 10.06 6.94 7.99
C LEU A 34 9.38 5.72 7.38
N THR A 35 9.55 4.57 7.99
CA THR A 35 8.67 3.42 7.78
C THR A 35 7.90 3.16 9.05
N PHE A 36 6.57 3.20 8.97
CA PHE A 36 5.73 2.82 10.09
C PHE A 36 4.66 1.83 9.65
N GLY A 37 4.32 0.86 10.47
CA GLY A 37 3.43 -0.21 10.03
C GLY A 37 3.27 -1.37 10.99
N GLY A 38 2.84 -2.50 10.43
CA GLY A 38 2.50 -3.71 11.17
C GLY A 38 1.02 -3.77 11.55
N GLY A 39 0.70 -4.76 12.37
CA GLY A 39 -0.65 -5.04 12.82
C GLY A 39 -1.13 -4.21 14.01
N TYR A 40 -2.44 -4.27 14.28
CA TYR A 40 -3.03 -3.66 15.47
C TYR A 40 -2.90 -4.52 16.74
N ALA A 41 -2.57 -5.80 16.57
CA ALA A 41 -2.41 -6.84 17.58
C ALA A 41 -1.69 -8.04 16.93
N PRO A 42 -1.24 -9.07 17.69
CA PRO A 42 -0.55 -10.23 17.11
C PRO A 42 -1.34 -10.91 15.97
N SER A 43 -2.64 -11.14 16.16
CA SER A 43 -3.53 -11.75 15.17
C SER A 43 -3.80 -10.86 13.93
N GLY A 44 -3.34 -9.61 13.97
CA GLY A 44 -3.48 -8.64 12.88
C GLY A 44 -2.14 -8.20 12.32
N ASN A 45 -1.02 -8.78 12.72
CA ASN A 45 0.31 -8.43 12.24
C ASN A 45 0.85 -9.59 11.39
N GLN A 46 0.42 -9.66 10.15
CA GLN A 46 0.75 -10.79 9.29
C GLN A 46 2.19 -10.74 8.78
N LEU A 47 2.74 -11.92 8.48
CA LEU A 47 4.06 -12.08 7.86
C LEU A 47 4.30 -11.16 6.66
N SER A 48 3.31 -10.96 5.80
CA SER A 48 3.45 -10.07 4.63
C SER A 48 3.86 -8.65 5.01
N LEU A 49 3.39 -8.12 6.15
CA LEU A 49 3.72 -6.77 6.63
C LEU A 49 5.19 -6.67 7.07
N GLU A 50 5.70 -7.69 7.76
CA GLU A 50 7.14 -7.81 8.08
C GLU A 50 7.98 -7.85 6.80
N ARG A 51 7.58 -8.68 5.82
CA ARG A 51 8.32 -8.82 4.56
C ARG A 51 8.30 -7.57 3.70
N ASN A 52 7.24 -6.76 3.79
CA ASN A 52 7.16 -5.47 3.13
C ASN A 52 8.21 -4.48 3.67
N VAL A 53 8.37 -4.40 5.01
CA VAL A 53 9.40 -3.55 5.63
C VAL A 53 10.81 -4.02 5.27
N GLN A 54 11.08 -5.33 5.38
CA GLN A 54 12.37 -5.92 5.01
C GLN A 54 12.70 -5.69 3.53
N TYR A 55 11.70 -5.83 2.64
CA TYR A 55 11.90 -5.55 1.21
C TYR A 55 12.23 -4.08 0.98
N PHE A 56 11.57 -3.14 1.66
CA PHE A 56 11.90 -1.73 1.54
C PHE A 56 13.31 -1.40 2.08
N GLN A 57 13.78 -2.05 3.15
CA GLN A 57 15.18 -1.96 3.60
C GLN A 57 16.15 -2.39 2.48
N ARG A 58 15.89 -3.52 1.81
CA ARG A 58 16.68 -3.98 0.66
C ARG A 58 16.65 -3.00 -0.51
N VAL A 59 15.51 -2.36 -0.76
CA VAL A 59 15.34 -1.33 -1.81
C VAL A 59 16.20 -0.11 -1.51
N LEU A 60 16.16 0.41 -0.28
CA LEU A 60 17.00 1.54 0.12
C LEU A 60 18.50 1.21 -0.01
N GLN A 61 18.91 0.02 0.46
CA GLN A 61 20.29 -0.45 0.33
C GLN A 61 20.71 -0.58 -1.14
N GLY A 62 19.87 -1.19 -1.98
CA GLY A 62 20.13 -1.37 -3.41
C GLY A 62 20.19 -0.05 -4.20
N LEU A 63 19.49 0.99 -3.73
CA LEU A 63 19.57 2.35 -4.26
C LEU A 63 20.72 3.18 -3.66
N GLY A 64 21.56 2.58 -2.82
CA GLY A 64 22.73 3.23 -2.21
C GLY A 64 22.36 4.27 -1.15
N ARG A 65 21.20 4.12 -0.49
CA ARG A 65 20.79 4.96 0.64
C ARG A 65 21.39 4.42 1.94
N ALA A 66 21.83 5.32 2.83
CA ALA A 66 22.48 4.93 4.08
C ALA A 66 21.47 4.22 5.00
N GLU A 67 21.87 3.10 5.61
CA GLU A 67 21.04 2.31 6.53
C GLU A 67 20.52 3.17 7.71
N ASN A 68 21.33 4.12 8.18
CA ASN A 68 20.97 5.01 9.30
C ASN A 68 19.96 6.12 8.93
N ALA A 69 19.53 6.23 7.68
CA ALA A 69 18.58 7.26 7.25
C ALA A 69 17.11 6.83 7.44
N GLN A 70 16.86 5.57 7.80
CA GLN A 70 15.52 5.01 7.96
C GLN A 70 15.17 4.80 9.43
N THR A 71 14.14 5.50 9.91
CA THR A 71 13.48 5.19 11.17
C THR A 71 12.36 4.19 10.93
N ILE A 72 12.33 3.10 11.70
CA ILE A 72 11.33 2.04 11.58
C ILE A 72 10.50 1.96 12.86
N LEU A 73 9.20 2.24 12.76
CA LEU A 73 8.21 2.02 13.81
C LEU A 73 7.32 0.83 13.43
N PHE A 74 7.47 -0.32 14.06
CA PHE A 74 6.75 -1.53 13.64
C PHE A 74 6.17 -2.28 14.84
N ALA A 75 4.91 -2.70 14.75
CA ALA A 75 4.23 -3.53 15.74
C ALA A 75 4.60 -3.17 17.21
N ASP A 76 5.07 -4.12 18.01
CA ASP A 76 5.52 -3.92 19.39
C ASP A 76 6.98 -3.45 19.54
N GLY A 77 7.68 -3.21 18.44
CA GLY A 77 8.99 -2.55 18.42
C GLY A 77 10.13 -3.51 18.75
N ASN A 78 10.62 -3.45 19.99
CA ASN A 78 11.75 -4.28 20.45
C ASN A 78 11.33 -5.30 21.52
N ASP A 79 10.02 -5.47 21.73
CA ASP A 79 9.51 -6.48 22.65
C ASP A 79 9.72 -7.88 22.05
N ALA A 80 10.15 -8.83 22.88
CA ALA A 80 10.38 -10.22 22.47
C ALA A 80 9.08 -11.05 22.47
N GLY A 81 7.94 -10.39 22.68
CA GLY A 81 6.60 -10.95 22.62
C GLY A 81 6.26 -11.57 21.26
N ARG A 82 5.17 -12.32 21.24
CA ARG A 82 4.63 -12.85 19.99
C ARG A 82 3.73 -11.79 19.38
N ASP A 83 4.27 -11.07 18.43
CA ASP A 83 3.61 -9.92 17.82
C ASP A 83 3.20 -10.19 16.39
N LEU A 84 3.62 -11.29 15.78
CA LEU A 84 3.41 -11.62 14.37
C LEU A 84 2.71 -12.97 14.21
N VAL A 85 1.82 -13.04 13.22
CA VAL A 85 1.12 -14.25 12.79
C VAL A 85 1.60 -14.71 11.40
N GLU A 86 1.88 -16.00 11.26
CA GLU A 86 2.19 -16.68 9.99
C GLU A 86 1.47 -18.02 9.92
N LEU A 87 1.21 -18.53 8.72
CA LEU A 87 0.64 -19.87 8.57
C LEU A 87 1.65 -20.93 9.03
N ALA A 88 1.18 -22.02 9.64
CA ALA A 88 1.93 -23.21 9.92
C ALA A 88 2.23 -23.93 8.60
N PRO A 89 3.43 -24.51 8.42
CA PRO A 89 3.63 -25.48 7.35
C PRO A 89 2.67 -26.66 7.51
N ASP A 90 2.10 -27.16 6.41
CA ASP A 90 1.14 -28.28 6.40
C ASP A 90 1.64 -29.51 7.18
N GLU A 91 2.95 -29.79 7.10
CA GLU A 91 3.62 -30.91 7.79
C GLU A 91 3.48 -30.87 9.32
N VAL A 92 3.08 -29.73 9.89
CA VAL A 92 2.95 -29.50 11.34
C VAL A 92 1.50 -29.69 11.82
N LEU A 93 0.50 -29.71 10.94
CA LEU A 93 -0.92 -29.73 11.33
C LEU A 93 -1.48 -31.17 11.37
N PRO A 94 -1.99 -31.64 12.53
CA PRO A 94 -2.65 -32.94 12.59
C PRO A 94 -3.94 -32.96 11.77
N GLU A 95 -4.12 -34.01 10.96
CA GLU A 95 -5.30 -34.18 10.09
C GLU A 95 -6.63 -34.07 10.86
N ILE A 96 -6.69 -34.64 12.06
CA ILE A 96 -7.87 -34.57 12.92
C ILE A 96 -8.28 -33.14 13.27
N ASN A 97 -7.32 -32.22 13.44
CA ASN A 97 -7.61 -30.82 13.70
C ASN A 97 -8.23 -30.15 12.47
N LEU A 98 -7.68 -30.40 11.28
CA LEU A 98 -8.21 -29.87 10.02
C LEU A 98 -9.63 -30.37 9.79
N VAL A 99 -9.84 -31.69 9.86
CA VAL A 99 -11.15 -32.32 9.63
C VAL A 99 -12.18 -31.85 10.65
N LEU A 100 -11.86 -31.85 11.95
CA LEU A 100 -12.82 -31.41 12.96
C LEU A 100 -13.12 -29.92 12.85
N SER A 101 -12.12 -29.08 12.56
CA SER A 101 -12.34 -27.65 12.38
C SER A 101 -13.24 -27.34 11.16
N GLU A 102 -13.10 -28.11 10.07
CA GLU A 102 -13.99 -28.06 8.91
C GLU A 102 -15.40 -28.51 9.31
N ILE A 103 -15.55 -29.68 9.95
CA ILE A 103 -16.85 -30.23 10.32
C ILE A 103 -17.59 -29.36 11.35
N PHE A 104 -16.89 -28.78 12.31
CA PHE A 104 -17.48 -27.92 13.32
C PHE A 104 -17.58 -26.44 12.93
N ASP A 105 -17.02 -26.04 11.77
CA ASP A 105 -17.02 -24.65 11.28
C ASP A 105 -16.32 -23.70 12.26
N ASP A 106 -15.15 -24.14 12.69
CA ASP A 106 -14.23 -23.43 13.60
C ASP A 106 -12.78 -23.58 13.10
N ALA A 107 -12.58 -23.41 11.79
CA ALA A 107 -11.27 -23.48 11.12
C ALA A 107 -10.43 -22.21 11.31
N ALA A 108 -10.99 -21.13 11.87
CA ALA A 108 -10.30 -19.86 11.99
C ALA A 108 -9.06 -19.98 12.91
N GLY A 109 -7.88 -19.81 12.33
CA GLY A 109 -6.61 -19.84 13.05
C GLY A 109 -6.09 -21.24 13.41
N VAL A 110 -6.69 -22.31 12.87
CA VAL A 110 -6.22 -23.70 13.10
C VAL A 110 -4.79 -23.91 12.60
N ASP A 111 -4.43 -23.17 11.55
CA ASP A 111 -3.16 -23.15 10.86
C ASP A 111 -2.31 -21.93 11.22
N GLU A 112 -2.65 -21.15 12.23
CA GLU A 112 -1.87 -19.96 12.61
C GLU A 112 -0.78 -20.28 13.64
N GLN A 113 0.40 -19.72 13.43
CA GLN A 113 1.50 -19.69 14.41
C GLN A 113 1.90 -18.27 14.73
N TYR A 114 2.38 -18.09 15.97
CA TYR A 114 2.72 -16.79 16.51
C TYR A 114 4.17 -16.73 16.94
N ARG A 115 4.90 -15.75 16.44
CA ARG A 115 6.31 -15.49 16.80
C ARG A 115 6.57 -14.00 16.94
N SER A 116 7.75 -13.66 17.43
CA SER A 116 8.26 -12.29 17.33
C SER A 116 8.67 -11.98 15.89
N HIS A 117 8.47 -10.74 15.47
CA HIS A 117 8.92 -10.26 14.18
C HIS A 117 10.46 -10.24 14.09
N LYS A 118 10.97 -10.23 12.87
CA LYS A 118 12.39 -10.38 12.50
C LYS A 118 12.86 -9.19 11.68
N ILE A 119 12.30 -8.00 11.92
CA ILE A 119 12.82 -6.77 11.31
C ILE A 119 14.17 -6.49 11.94
N ASP A 120 15.17 -6.19 11.12
CA ASP A 120 16.47 -5.80 11.64
C ASP A 120 16.39 -4.36 12.17
N GLN A 121 16.77 -4.18 13.44
CA GLN A 121 16.85 -2.89 14.14
C GLN A 121 15.57 -2.02 14.03
N PRO A 122 14.39 -2.52 14.47
CA PRO A 122 13.22 -1.67 14.67
C PRO A 122 13.58 -0.60 15.72
N HIS A 123 13.24 0.65 15.45
CA HIS A 123 13.57 1.72 16.38
C HIS A 123 12.64 1.67 17.59
N GLU A 124 11.34 1.60 17.33
CA GLU A 124 10.31 1.74 18.35
C GLU A 124 9.01 1.05 17.93
N ALA A 125 8.09 0.84 18.88
CA ALA A 125 6.76 0.30 18.58
C ALA A 125 5.94 1.27 17.73
N CYS A 126 5.10 0.75 16.83
CA CYS A 126 4.23 1.54 15.95
C CYS A 126 2.96 1.99 16.69
N ASN A 127 3.08 3.03 17.52
CA ASN A 127 1.95 3.59 18.28
C ASN A 127 1.95 5.13 18.22
N LEU A 128 0.86 5.76 18.66
CA LEU A 128 0.68 7.21 18.58
C LEU A 128 1.77 8.00 19.33
N LYS A 129 2.19 7.51 20.50
CA LYS A 129 3.23 8.15 21.32
C LYS A 129 4.56 8.21 20.58
N ASN A 130 4.99 7.10 19.99
CA ASN A 130 6.26 7.02 19.29
C ASN A 130 6.21 7.75 17.94
N LEU A 131 5.06 7.78 17.27
CA LEU A 131 4.86 8.65 16.11
C LEU A 131 4.93 10.13 16.48
N ASP A 132 4.32 10.55 17.59
CA ASP A 132 4.42 11.93 18.05
C ASP A 132 5.86 12.32 18.35
N ALA A 133 6.60 11.47 19.07
CA ALA A 133 8.02 11.67 19.34
C ALA A 133 8.87 11.75 18.07
N TYR A 134 8.57 10.93 17.06
CA TYR A 134 9.23 10.99 15.76
C TYR A 134 9.01 12.34 15.08
N PHE A 135 7.76 12.79 14.95
CA PHE A 135 7.46 14.05 14.27
C PHE A 135 7.97 15.27 15.03
N ASP A 136 8.00 15.23 16.37
CA ASP A 136 8.64 16.27 17.18
C ASP A 136 10.15 16.34 16.91
N THR A 137 10.81 15.18 16.85
CA THR A 137 12.24 15.10 16.54
C THR A 137 12.54 15.55 15.11
N ALA A 138 11.74 15.12 14.14
CA ALA A 138 11.90 15.48 12.73
C ALA A 138 11.69 16.98 12.49
N ALA A 139 10.77 17.62 13.23
CA ALA A 139 10.56 19.07 13.16
C ALA A 139 11.82 19.87 13.54
N ASP A 140 12.61 19.35 14.48
CA ASP A 140 13.86 20.00 14.94
C ASP A 140 15.07 19.67 14.06
N GLN A 141 15.08 18.51 13.38
CA GLN A 141 16.25 17.98 12.68
C GLN A 141 16.25 18.19 11.16
N LEU A 142 15.09 18.31 10.53
CA LEU A 142 15.02 18.51 9.08
C LEU A 142 15.54 19.90 8.69
N ALA A 143 16.57 19.93 7.85
CA ALA A 143 17.04 21.18 7.28
C ALA A 143 16.11 21.65 6.14
N PRO A 144 16.01 22.96 5.87
CA PRO A 144 15.30 23.47 4.71
C PRO A 144 15.81 22.82 3.42
N GLY A 145 14.90 22.23 2.64
CA GLY A 145 15.22 21.52 1.41
C GLY A 145 15.38 20.01 1.57
N ASP A 146 15.60 19.50 2.79
CA ASP A 146 15.55 18.05 3.05
C ASP A 146 14.19 17.49 2.69
N ARG A 147 14.18 16.25 2.19
CA ARG A 147 12.97 15.52 1.81
C ARG A 147 12.69 14.40 2.80
N MET A 148 11.45 14.32 3.24
CA MET A 148 10.93 13.23 4.05
C MET A 148 10.20 12.23 3.16
N MET A 149 10.66 10.99 3.14
CA MET A 149 9.99 9.85 2.51
C MET A 149 9.26 9.05 3.60
N ILE A 150 7.95 8.87 3.45
CA ILE A 150 7.13 8.12 4.40
C ILE A 150 6.56 6.89 3.71
N TYR A 151 6.82 5.72 4.27
CA TYR A 151 6.23 4.45 3.86
C TYR A 151 5.33 3.90 4.97
N PHE A 152 4.07 3.64 4.64
CA PHE A 152 3.16 2.90 5.51
C PHE A 152 2.79 1.54 4.90
N THR A 153 2.88 0.48 5.69
CA THR A 153 2.39 -0.85 5.35
C THR A 153 1.68 -1.47 6.55
N GLY A 154 0.38 -1.73 6.40
CA GLY A 154 -0.43 -2.25 7.50
C GLY A 154 -1.93 -2.15 7.23
N HIS A 155 -2.71 -2.21 8.30
CA HIS A 155 -4.17 -2.21 8.20
C HIS A 155 -4.75 -0.80 8.12
N GLY A 156 -5.87 -0.68 7.42
CA GLY A 156 -6.59 0.59 7.25
C GLY A 156 -8.09 0.45 7.48
N GLY A 157 -8.70 1.54 7.95
CA GLY A 157 -10.09 1.59 8.34
C GLY A 157 -10.91 2.58 7.53
N LYS A 158 -12.16 2.22 7.24
CA LYS A 158 -13.14 3.14 6.63
C LYS A 158 -13.31 4.37 7.51
N ALA A 159 -13.52 5.51 6.86
CA ALA A 159 -13.92 6.69 7.58
C ALA A 159 -15.35 6.58 8.14
N LYS A 160 -15.65 7.36 9.18
CA LYS A 160 -17.02 7.48 9.70
C LYS A 160 -17.94 8.12 8.64
N PRO A 161 -19.25 7.79 8.58
CA PRO A 161 -20.14 8.25 7.50
C PRO A 161 -20.18 9.77 7.27
N LYS A 162 -19.98 10.58 8.33
CA LYS A 162 -19.99 12.06 8.25
C LYS A 162 -18.67 12.67 7.76
N SER A 163 -17.65 11.86 7.49
CA SER A 163 -16.32 12.33 7.06
C SER A 163 -15.69 11.26 6.16
N SER A 164 -16.32 10.96 5.02
CA SER A 164 -16.01 9.78 4.18
C SER A 164 -14.55 9.65 3.74
N GLN A 165 -13.78 10.73 3.76
CA GLN A 165 -12.36 10.74 3.37
C GLN A 165 -11.39 10.85 4.55
N ASN A 166 -11.86 10.98 5.80
CA ASN A 166 -11.00 10.91 6.99
C ASN A 166 -10.81 9.46 7.43
N THR A 167 -10.15 8.68 6.56
CA THR A 167 -9.85 7.26 6.74
C THR A 167 -8.79 7.06 7.81
N LEU A 168 -8.60 5.80 8.22
CA LEU A 168 -7.73 5.44 9.34
C LEU A 168 -6.58 4.56 8.86
N VAL A 169 -5.45 4.66 9.54
CA VAL A 169 -4.49 3.55 9.67
C VAL A 169 -4.59 2.98 11.07
N HIS A 170 -4.48 1.67 11.19
CA HIS A 170 -4.45 0.98 12.47
C HIS A 170 -3.01 0.80 12.93
N LEU A 171 -2.77 1.10 14.20
CA LEU A 171 -1.49 1.07 14.88
C LEU A 171 -1.52 0.01 15.98
N TRP A 172 -0.33 -0.34 16.49
CA TRP A 172 -0.18 -1.32 17.55
C TRP A 172 -1.00 -0.98 18.79
N ASN A 173 -1.43 -2.02 19.52
CA ASN A 173 -2.34 -1.92 20.66
C ASN A 173 -3.70 -1.28 20.31
N ARG A 174 -4.22 -1.58 19.11
CA ARG A 174 -5.54 -1.14 18.63
C ARG A 174 -5.73 0.37 18.69
N GLN A 175 -4.65 1.12 18.45
CA GLN A 175 -4.72 2.56 18.30
C GLN A 175 -5.04 2.91 16.86
N ASP A 176 -5.76 4.00 16.64
CA ASP A 176 -6.09 4.49 15.30
C ASP A 176 -5.45 5.85 15.07
N LEU A 177 -4.91 6.05 13.87
CA LEU A 177 -4.48 7.36 13.38
C LEU A 177 -5.36 7.74 12.20
N SER A 178 -6.15 8.81 12.36
CA SER A 178 -6.94 9.36 11.27
C SER A 178 -6.09 10.19 10.32
N MET A 179 -6.51 10.30 9.05
CA MET A 179 -5.85 11.16 8.06
C MET A 179 -5.69 12.60 8.57
N ARG A 180 -6.72 13.18 9.21
CA ARG A 180 -6.64 14.53 9.78
C ARG A 180 -5.63 14.63 10.93
N ASP A 181 -5.55 13.62 11.78
CA ASP A 181 -4.56 13.59 12.87
C ASP A 181 -3.14 13.34 12.36
N PHE A 182 -3.00 12.69 11.20
CA PHE A 182 -1.74 12.57 10.49
C PHE A 182 -1.32 13.92 9.88
N VAL A 183 -2.24 14.67 9.27
CA VAL A 183 -1.94 16.03 8.77
C VAL A 183 -1.43 16.95 9.88
N LYS A 184 -2.01 16.91 11.09
CA LYS A 184 -1.50 17.68 12.24
C LYS A 184 -0.04 17.38 12.58
N ARG A 185 0.42 16.14 12.34
CA ARG A 185 1.82 15.74 12.54
C ARG A 185 2.70 16.24 11.41
N LEU A 186 2.23 16.13 10.16
CA LEU A 186 2.92 16.70 9.00
C LEU A 186 3.06 18.23 9.09
N ASP A 187 2.11 18.91 9.73
CA ASP A 187 2.12 20.37 9.93
C ASP A 187 3.20 20.82 10.93
N LYS A 188 3.84 19.90 11.68
CA LYS A 188 5.01 20.20 12.52
C LYS A 188 6.30 20.33 11.70
N LEU A 189 6.36 19.72 10.51
CA LEU A 189 7.56 19.71 9.69
C LEU A 189 7.83 21.09 9.06
N PRO A 190 9.08 21.44 8.73
CA PRO A 190 9.38 22.69 8.05
C PRO A 190 8.61 22.83 6.74
N ALA A 191 7.97 23.98 6.51
CA ALA A 191 7.13 24.22 5.33
C ALA A 191 7.88 24.14 3.99
N THR A 192 9.21 24.17 4.01
CA THR A 192 10.08 24.06 2.83
C THR A 192 10.60 22.64 2.58
N SER A 193 10.33 21.69 3.47
CA SER A 193 10.76 20.29 3.35
C SER A 193 9.70 19.46 2.62
N PRO A 194 9.98 18.92 1.43
CA PRO A 194 9.04 18.07 0.71
C PRO A 194 8.75 16.78 1.46
N VAL A 195 7.50 16.35 1.45
CA VAL A 195 7.07 15.04 1.96
C VAL A 195 6.53 14.20 0.81
N VAL A 196 7.07 13.00 0.64
CA VAL A 196 6.59 12.01 -0.32
C VAL A 196 6.11 10.78 0.43
N MET A 197 4.88 10.37 0.19
CA MET A 197 4.26 9.24 0.89
C MET A 197 3.99 8.08 -0.06
N VAL A 198 4.24 6.85 0.40
CA VAL A 198 3.70 5.62 -0.18
C VAL A 198 2.95 4.91 0.93
N MET A 199 1.63 4.75 0.78
CA MET A 199 0.81 4.16 1.83
C MET A 199 -0.02 2.99 1.28
N VAL A 200 0.22 1.81 1.85
CA VAL A 200 -0.44 0.56 1.48
C VAL A 200 -1.30 0.08 2.63
N GLN A 201 -2.60 0.29 2.46
CA GLN A 201 -3.66 -0.17 3.35
C GLN A 201 -5.03 -0.06 2.68
N CYS A 202 -6.02 -0.76 3.23
CA CYS A 202 -7.42 -0.52 2.89
C CYS A 202 -7.78 0.96 3.06
N TYR A 203 -8.53 1.53 2.11
CA TYR A 203 -9.02 2.91 2.15
C TYR A 203 -7.91 3.99 2.09
N ALA A 204 -6.69 3.64 1.66
CA ALA A 204 -5.53 4.54 1.67
C ALA A 204 -5.77 5.87 0.93
N GLY A 205 -6.60 5.90 -0.11
CA GLY A 205 -6.88 7.10 -0.89
C GLY A 205 -7.52 8.25 -0.11
N GLY A 206 -8.05 8.02 1.10
CA GLY A 206 -8.46 9.13 1.98
C GLY A 206 -7.28 9.99 2.43
N PHE A 207 -6.08 9.40 2.53
CA PHE A 207 -4.84 10.10 2.84
C PHE A 207 -4.33 10.98 1.68
N ALA A 208 -4.91 10.90 0.48
CA ALA A 208 -4.58 11.86 -0.59
C ALA A 208 -4.96 13.31 -0.23
N ASN A 209 -5.81 13.51 0.78
CA ASN A 209 -6.18 14.84 1.28
C ASN A 209 -5.10 15.53 2.11
N VAL A 210 -3.94 14.91 2.34
CA VAL A 210 -2.77 15.52 3.01
C VAL A 210 -2.29 16.83 2.37
N ILE A 211 -2.67 17.08 1.11
CA ILE A 211 -2.38 18.30 0.36
C ILE A 211 -3.30 19.49 0.72
N PHE A 212 -4.33 19.28 1.54
CA PHE A 212 -5.26 20.32 1.96
C PHE A 212 -5.00 20.76 3.41
N ASN A 213 -5.33 22.01 3.72
CA ASN A 213 -5.24 22.52 5.08
C ASN A 213 -6.11 21.69 6.02
N GLU A 214 -5.52 21.20 7.12
CA GLU A 214 -6.17 20.29 8.08
C GLU A 214 -6.73 18.99 7.46
N GLY A 215 -6.28 18.62 6.26
CA GLY A 215 -6.81 17.48 5.51
C GLY A 215 -8.23 17.70 4.99
N ASP A 216 -8.68 18.95 4.86
CA ASP A 216 -10.04 19.28 4.44
C ASP A 216 -10.04 20.01 3.08
N PRO A 217 -10.56 19.38 2.01
CA PRO A 217 -10.63 20.01 0.69
C PRO A 217 -11.37 21.35 0.67
N ASP A 218 -12.27 21.61 1.62
CA ASP A 218 -12.99 22.87 1.71
C ASP A 218 -12.17 24.00 2.35
N LYS A 219 -11.00 23.69 2.93
CA LYS A 219 -10.07 24.66 3.54
C LYS A 219 -8.91 25.07 2.64
N GLY A 220 -8.96 24.69 1.36
CA GLY A 220 -7.93 25.02 0.38
C GLY A 220 -6.67 24.16 0.51
N LEU A 221 -5.74 24.37 -0.43
CA LEU A 221 -4.47 23.66 -0.45
C LEU A 221 -3.55 24.11 0.70
N SER A 222 -2.83 23.16 1.28
CA SER A 222 -1.71 23.45 2.16
C SER A 222 -0.56 24.07 1.37
N ASP A 223 0.17 24.99 1.98
CA ASP A 223 1.40 25.55 1.39
C ASP A 223 2.53 24.52 1.37
N ALA A 224 2.53 23.57 2.32
CA ALA A 224 3.56 22.56 2.46
C ALA A 224 3.65 21.63 1.22
N PRO A 225 4.85 21.37 0.68
CA PRO A 225 5.05 20.51 -0.49
C PRO A 225 4.86 19.04 -0.11
N ARG A 226 3.67 18.50 -0.33
CA ARG A 226 3.31 17.11 0.00
C ARG A 226 2.80 16.40 -1.24
N CYS A 227 3.34 15.23 -1.55
CA CYS A 227 2.77 14.32 -2.52
C CYS A 227 2.70 12.90 -1.97
N GLY A 228 1.84 12.07 -2.56
CA GLY A 228 1.64 10.72 -2.09
C GLY A 228 1.03 9.78 -3.10
N PHE A 229 1.29 8.50 -2.89
CA PHE A 229 0.87 7.37 -3.69
C PHE A 229 0.20 6.35 -2.75
N PHE A 230 -1.00 5.91 -3.12
CA PHE A 230 -1.88 5.15 -2.24
C PHE A 230 -2.38 3.91 -2.97
N ALA A 231 -2.38 2.76 -2.29
CA ALA A 231 -2.75 1.47 -2.90
C ALA A 231 -4.16 1.46 -3.54
N THR A 232 -5.12 2.19 -2.97
CA THR A 232 -6.50 2.19 -3.45
C THR A 232 -7.25 3.48 -3.10
N VAL A 233 -8.50 3.60 -3.54
CA VAL A 233 -9.39 4.74 -3.23
C VAL A 233 -9.96 4.65 -1.81
N HIS A 234 -10.45 5.78 -1.29
CA HIS A 234 -10.94 5.94 0.09
C HIS A 234 -12.12 5.03 0.50
N ASP A 235 -12.82 4.40 -0.44
CA ASP A 235 -14.02 3.59 -0.21
C ASP A 235 -13.84 2.10 -0.54
N ARG A 236 -12.60 1.66 -0.83
CA ARG A 236 -12.29 0.27 -1.18
C ARG A 236 -11.23 -0.35 -0.26
N PRO A 237 -11.32 -1.67 0.00
CA PRO A 237 -10.21 -2.42 0.56
C PRO A 237 -9.01 -2.46 -0.40
N ALA A 238 -7.85 -2.83 0.13
CA ALA A 238 -6.63 -3.07 -0.62
C ALA A 238 -6.15 -4.52 -0.43
N ALA A 239 -5.29 -5.01 -1.31
CA ALA A 239 -4.61 -6.29 -1.17
C ALA A 239 -3.45 -6.23 -0.15
N GLY A 240 -2.84 -7.38 0.15
CA GLY A 240 -1.51 -7.44 0.79
C GLY A 240 -1.43 -7.81 2.28
N CYS A 241 -2.55 -8.03 2.97
CA CYS A 241 -2.56 -8.50 4.35
C CYS A 241 -2.77 -10.02 4.41
N THR A 242 -1.70 -10.81 4.26
CA THR A 242 -1.75 -12.29 4.29
C THR A 242 -0.71 -12.88 5.23
N ALA A 243 -1.10 -13.93 5.95
CA ALA A 243 -0.23 -14.70 6.84
C ALA A 243 0.58 -15.79 6.08
N ALA A 244 0.35 -15.95 4.77
CA ALA A 244 1.03 -16.93 3.94
C ALA A 244 2.57 -16.81 4.05
N ILE A 245 3.28 -17.94 3.98
CA ILE A 245 4.74 -17.99 4.11
C ILE A 245 5.44 -17.76 2.75
N ASP A 246 4.80 -18.14 1.65
CA ASP A 246 5.37 -17.97 0.32
C ASP A 246 5.28 -16.49 -0.12
N GLU A 247 6.44 -15.84 -0.23
CA GLU A 247 6.52 -14.45 -0.70
C GLU A 247 6.05 -14.29 -2.15
N ALA A 248 6.00 -15.37 -2.95
CA ALA A 248 5.46 -15.34 -4.31
C ALA A 248 3.95 -15.07 -4.33
N GLU A 249 3.24 -15.36 -3.24
CA GLU A 249 1.81 -15.07 -3.09
C GLU A 249 1.54 -13.61 -2.67
N PHE A 250 2.59 -12.83 -2.39
CA PHE A 250 2.43 -11.45 -1.94
C PHE A 250 2.28 -10.49 -3.12
N GLU A 251 1.05 -10.39 -3.61
CA GLU A 251 0.66 -9.44 -4.65
C GLU A 251 -0.01 -8.20 -4.03
N GLU A 252 0.76 -7.14 -3.80
CA GLU A 252 0.24 -5.84 -3.33
C GLU A 252 1.01 -4.64 -3.89
N TYR A 253 0.38 -3.47 -3.83
CA TYR A 253 0.82 -2.24 -4.48
C TYR A 253 2.31 -1.90 -4.30
N SER A 254 2.83 -1.97 -3.06
CA SER A 254 4.21 -1.54 -2.78
C SER A 254 5.26 -2.49 -3.36
N SER A 255 4.93 -3.77 -3.56
CA SER A 255 5.80 -4.75 -4.20
C SER A 255 6.21 -4.31 -5.60
N CYS A 256 5.22 -3.97 -6.44
CA CYS A 256 5.48 -3.49 -7.80
C CYS A 256 6.08 -2.07 -7.80
N PHE A 257 5.62 -1.20 -6.91
CA PHE A 257 6.11 0.18 -6.84
C PHE A 257 7.61 0.23 -6.53
N TRP A 258 8.05 -0.54 -5.53
CA TRP A 258 9.47 -0.59 -5.17
C TRP A 258 10.30 -1.36 -6.20
N ALA A 259 9.73 -2.42 -6.81
CA ALA A 259 10.41 -3.15 -7.88
C ALA A 259 10.71 -2.25 -9.10
N ALA A 260 9.79 -1.35 -9.45
CA ALA A 260 9.99 -0.39 -10.53
C ALA A 260 11.16 0.57 -10.28
N LEU A 261 11.32 1.05 -9.03
CA LEU A 261 12.42 1.95 -8.68
C LEU A 261 13.77 1.22 -8.61
N LEU A 262 13.79 0.03 -8.00
CA LEU A 262 15.01 -0.76 -7.79
C LEU A 262 15.48 -1.46 -9.07
N GLY A 263 14.55 -1.94 -9.91
CA GLY A 263 14.82 -2.82 -11.05
C GLY A 263 14.96 -4.30 -10.67
N VAL A 264 14.57 -4.65 -9.45
CA VAL A 264 14.57 -6.02 -8.92
C VAL A 264 13.33 -6.19 -8.05
N ASN A 265 12.59 -7.29 -8.19
CA ASN A 265 11.40 -7.55 -7.39
C ASN A 265 11.74 -8.15 -6.02
N ARG A 266 10.71 -8.43 -5.21
CA ARG A 266 10.90 -8.97 -3.84
C ARG A 266 11.57 -10.34 -3.80
N LEU A 267 11.43 -11.14 -4.86
CA LEU A 267 12.03 -12.46 -5.04
C LEU A 267 13.49 -12.39 -5.57
N GLY A 268 14.00 -11.19 -5.86
CA GLY A 268 15.35 -11.01 -6.39
C GLY A 268 15.45 -11.12 -7.91
N GLU A 269 14.33 -11.19 -8.62
CA GLU A 269 14.27 -11.28 -10.07
C GLU A 269 14.38 -9.88 -10.69
N LYS A 270 15.06 -9.78 -11.84
CA LYS A 270 15.22 -8.50 -12.55
C LYS A 270 13.88 -8.03 -13.11
N VAL A 271 13.64 -6.74 -12.99
CA VAL A 271 12.49 -6.03 -13.54
C VAL A 271 12.98 -4.93 -14.48
N ASP A 272 12.34 -4.83 -15.64
CA ASP A 272 12.57 -3.71 -16.55
C ASP A 272 12.04 -2.43 -15.90
N LYS A 273 12.97 -1.52 -15.60
CA LYS A 273 12.63 -0.25 -14.97
C LYS A 273 11.82 0.62 -15.94
N PRO A 274 10.65 1.15 -15.52
CA PRO A 274 9.90 2.06 -16.36
C PRO A 274 10.65 3.38 -16.50
N ASP A 275 10.71 3.85 -17.74
CA ASP A 275 11.24 5.15 -18.17
C ASP A 275 10.39 5.59 -19.37
N TYR A 276 9.12 5.91 -19.06
CA TYR A 276 8.09 6.22 -20.04
C TYR A 276 8.32 7.58 -20.69
N ASN A 277 9.02 8.50 -20.00
CA ASN A 277 9.38 9.80 -20.55
C ASN A 277 10.77 9.83 -21.23
N HIS A 278 11.55 8.74 -21.14
CA HIS A 278 12.88 8.56 -21.73
C HIS A 278 13.93 9.54 -21.21
N ASP A 279 13.88 9.89 -19.92
CA ASP A 279 14.87 10.76 -19.27
C ASP A 279 16.03 9.99 -18.60
N GLY A 280 15.98 8.65 -18.64
CA GLY A 280 17.01 7.76 -18.13
C GLY A 280 16.90 7.46 -16.63
N VAL A 281 15.88 7.97 -15.93
CA VAL A 281 15.61 7.65 -14.53
C VAL A 281 14.16 7.24 -14.34
N THR A 282 13.90 6.37 -13.35
CA THR A 282 12.53 6.05 -12.96
C THR A 282 12.05 7.03 -11.90
N SER A 283 10.99 7.78 -12.21
CA SER A 283 10.27 8.64 -11.27
C SER A 283 9.25 7.87 -10.41
N PHE A 284 8.80 8.47 -9.31
CA PHE A 284 7.71 7.90 -8.51
C PHE A 284 6.41 7.77 -9.31
N ASN A 285 6.11 8.73 -10.19
CA ASN A 285 4.96 8.67 -11.08
C ASN A 285 5.04 7.51 -12.08
N GLU A 286 6.23 7.19 -12.58
CA GLU A 286 6.43 6.01 -13.45
C GLU A 286 6.37 4.70 -12.67
N ALA A 287 6.90 4.66 -11.45
CA ALA A 287 6.72 3.52 -10.55
C ALA A 287 5.24 3.25 -10.23
N HIS A 288 4.46 4.32 -10.03
CA HIS A 288 3.02 4.23 -9.87
C HIS A 288 2.32 3.68 -11.13
N ALA A 289 2.65 4.21 -12.30
CA ALA A 289 2.11 3.74 -13.57
C ALA A 289 2.46 2.28 -13.86
N TYR A 290 3.70 1.88 -13.58
CA TYR A 290 4.14 0.50 -13.67
C TYR A 290 3.33 -0.41 -12.73
N THR A 291 3.07 0.04 -11.50
CA THR A 291 2.25 -0.71 -10.54
C THR A 291 0.84 -0.94 -11.08
N GLN A 292 0.20 0.09 -11.65
CA GLN A 292 -1.15 -0.04 -12.23
C GLN A 292 -1.21 -1.03 -13.40
N LEU A 293 -0.10 -1.22 -14.12
CA LEU A 293 0.00 -2.14 -15.25
C LEU A 293 0.37 -3.56 -14.86
N THR A 294 1.27 -3.72 -13.89
CA THR A 294 1.93 -5.00 -13.60
C THR A 294 1.24 -5.75 -12.48
N GLU A 295 0.71 -5.04 -11.48
CA GLU A 295 0.09 -5.66 -10.31
C GLU A 295 -1.20 -6.40 -10.70
N ASP A 296 -1.33 -7.66 -10.28
CA ASP A 296 -2.53 -8.48 -10.51
C ASP A 296 -3.41 -8.60 -9.25
N SER A 297 -3.72 -7.47 -8.62
CA SER A 297 -4.50 -7.40 -7.39
C SER A 297 -5.82 -6.63 -7.56
N ILE A 298 -6.54 -6.43 -6.45
CA ILE A 298 -7.77 -5.64 -6.38
C ILE A 298 -7.53 -4.12 -6.21
N ASP A 299 -6.28 -3.70 -6.15
CA ASP A 299 -5.86 -2.31 -5.91
C ASP A 299 -6.09 -1.43 -7.14
N ILE A 300 -6.43 -0.16 -6.95
CA ILE A 300 -6.62 0.78 -8.06
C ILE A 300 -5.39 1.67 -8.24
N GLY A 301 -4.72 2.01 -7.14
CA GLY A 301 -3.65 2.99 -7.13
C GLY A 301 -4.17 4.41 -7.38
N VAL A 302 -3.93 5.34 -6.46
CA VAL A 302 -4.22 6.77 -6.66
C VAL A 302 -3.07 7.63 -6.15
N LYS A 303 -3.00 8.88 -6.63
CA LYS A 303 -1.98 9.85 -6.20
C LYS A 303 -2.60 11.18 -5.77
N THR A 304 -1.83 12.00 -5.09
CA THR A 304 -2.29 13.31 -4.59
C THR A 304 -2.80 14.25 -5.68
N SER A 305 -2.23 14.21 -6.88
CA SER A 305 -2.71 15.02 -8.00
C SER A 305 -4.16 14.68 -8.38
N ASP A 306 -4.57 13.43 -8.18
CA ASP A 306 -5.93 12.97 -8.46
C ASP A 306 -6.95 13.61 -7.52
N ALA A 307 -6.58 13.80 -6.24
CA ALA A 307 -7.42 14.46 -5.24
C ALA A 307 -7.58 15.96 -5.56
N LEU A 308 -6.50 16.63 -5.98
CA LEU A 308 -6.57 18.02 -6.44
C LEU A 308 -7.49 18.16 -7.65
N LEU A 309 -7.31 17.31 -8.67
CA LEU A 309 -8.11 17.33 -9.88
C LEU A 309 -9.60 17.09 -9.60
N ARG A 310 -9.93 16.15 -8.72
CA ARG A 310 -11.32 15.86 -8.34
C ARG A 310 -11.96 16.96 -7.50
N LYS A 311 -11.16 17.81 -6.84
CA LYS A 311 -11.65 18.97 -6.09
C LYS A 311 -11.86 20.21 -6.97
N TYR A 312 -10.91 20.50 -7.86
CA TYR A 312 -10.86 21.78 -8.58
C TYR A 312 -11.09 21.69 -10.09
N SER A 313 -11.21 20.48 -10.64
CA SER A 313 -11.59 20.26 -12.03
C SER A 313 -12.99 19.63 -12.13
N SER A 314 -13.46 19.43 -13.35
CA SER A 314 -14.72 18.74 -13.65
C SER A 314 -14.69 18.13 -15.05
N VAL A 315 -15.53 17.13 -15.26
CA VAL A 315 -15.75 16.53 -16.59
C VAL A 315 -16.91 17.21 -17.31
N ALA A 316 -17.12 16.85 -18.57
CA ALA A 316 -18.28 17.28 -19.35
C ALA A 316 -19.60 17.12 -18.57
N SER A 317 -20.43 18.16 -18.61
CA SER A 317 -21.76 18.17 -18.00
C SER A 317 -22.70 19.08 -18.79
N ASP A 318 -23.99 19.07 -18.45
CA ASP A 318 -24.98 19.98 -19.09
C ASP A 318 -24.58 21.45 -19.01
N LYS A 319 -23.87 21.84 -17.95
CA LYS A 319 -23.35 23.20 -17.72
C LYS A 319 -22.06 23.49 -18.49
N HIS A 320 -21.24 22.46 -18.77
CA HIS A 320 -19.93 22.60 -19.42
C HIS A 320 -19.72 21.51 -20.49
N LYS A 321 -20.42 21.64 -21.62
CA LYS A 321 -20.46 20.62 -22.69
C LYS A 321 -19.14 20.39 -23.44
N ASN A 322 -18.21 21.34 -23.37
CA ASN A 322 -16.97 21.31 -24.15
C ASN A 322 -15.78 20.71 -23.39
N LEU A 323 -15.97 20.35 -22.12
CA LEU A 323 -14.94 19.72 -21.31
C LEU A 323 -14.73 18.27 -21.75
N PHE A 324 -13.54 17.73 -21.47
CA PHE A 324 -13.25 16.32 -21.69
C PHE A 324 -13.92 15.48 -20.59
N ASP A 325 -14.17 14.22 -20.91
CA ASP A 325 -14.61 13.19 -19.99
C ASP A 325 -13.99 11.84 -20.41
N VAL A 326 -14.36 10.77 -19.71
CA VAL A 326 -13.86 9.41 -19.99
C VAL A 326 -14.31 8.89 -21.36
N GLU A 327 -15.39 9.41 -21.94
CA GLU A 327 -15.90 9.00 -23.25
C GLU A 327 -15.41 9.88 -24.40
N THR A 328 -14.59 10.88 -24.09
CA THR A 328 -13.83 11.63 -25.09
C THR A 328 -12.98 10.68 -25.91
N SER A 329 -12.89 10.91 -27.23
CA SER A 329 -12.22 10.00 -28.14
C SER A 329 -10.80 9.68 -27.67
N TYR A 330 -10.42 8.41 -27.75
CA TYR A 330 -9.16 7.92 -27.20
C TYR A 330 -7.96 8.70 -27.74
N ALA A 331 -7.94 9.04 -29.05
CA ALA A 331 -6.86 9.84 -29.62
C ALA A 331 -6.71 11.22 -28.95
N ARG A 332 -7.81 11.84 -28.53
CA ARG A 332 -7.79 13.15 -27.85
C ARG A 332 -7.32 13.03 -26.40
N LEU A 333 -7.78 12.01 -25.68
CA LEU A 333 -7.29 11.73 -24.31
C LEU A 333 -5.79 11.40 -24.35
N HIS A 334 -5.38 10.51 -25.25
CA HIS A 334 -3.98 10.12 -25.43
C HIS A 334 -3.08 11.32 -25.76
N ALA A 335 -3.51 12.21 -26.64
CA ALA A 335 -2.75 13.39 -27.03
C ALA A 335 -2.42 14.32 -25.85
N VAL A 336 -3.30 14.40 -24.85
CA VAL A 336 -3.13 15.31 -23.69
C VAL A 336 -2.62 14.61 -22.43
N ALA A 337 -2.62 13.27 -22.39
CA ALA A 337 -2.05 12.48 -21.32
C ALA A 337 -0.52 12.66 -21.24
N ASP A 338 0.02 12.63 -20.03
CA ASP A 338 1.47 12.57 -19.83
C ASP A 338 2.04 11.18 -20.21
N PRO A 339 3.38 11.02 -20.32
CA PRO A 339 3.97 9.75 -20.75
C PRO A 339 3.59 8.53 -19.89
N ALA A 340 3.51 8.68 -18.57
CA ALA A 340 3.16 7.59 -17.68
C ALA A 340 1.65 7.26 -17.77
N GLU A 341 0.80 8.27 -17.88
CA GLU A 341 -0.64 8.10 -18.12
C GLU A 341 -0.91 7.42 -19.47
N ARG A 342 -0.16 7.79 -20.53
CA ARG A 342 -0.23 7.11 -21.83
C ARG A 342 0.12 5.63 -21.71
N ALA A 343 1.23 5.32 -21.04
CA ALA A 343 1.65 3.94 -20.82
C ALA A 343 0.56 3.12 -20.12
N VAL A 344 -0.08 3.68 -19.08
CA VAL A 344 -1.18 3.00 -18.39
C VAL A 344 -2.40 2.81 -19.31
N LEU A 345 -2.80 3.86 -20.03
CA LEU A 345 -3.96 3.79 -20.93
C LEU A 345 -3.73 2.80 -22.08
N GLU A 346 -2.53 2.76 -22.65
CA GLU A 346 -2.16 1.81 -23.72
C GLU A 346 -2.08 0.39 -23.17
N GLY A 347 -1.29 0.15 -22.12
CA GLY A 347 -1.09 -1.18 -21.57
C GLY A 347 -2.39 -1.79 -21.03
N LEU A 348 -3.24 -1.02 -20.35
CA LEU A 348 -4.55 -1.51 -19.93
C LEU A 348 -5.51 -1.71 -21.11
N SER A 349 -5.40 -0.92 -22.18
CA SER A 349 -6.17 -1.19 -23.40
C SER A 349 -5.79 -2.54 -23.99
N ASP A 350 -4.50 -2.87 -24.03
CA ASP A 350 -4.03 -4.15 -24.56
C ASP A 350 -4.47 -5.33 -23.69
N GLN A 351 -4.28 -5.23 -22.37
CA GLN A 351 -4.71 -6.26 -21.41
C GLN A 351 -6.22 -6.51 -21.45
N LEU A 352 -7.03 -5.45 -21.61
CA LEU A 352 -8.49 -5.53 -21.66
C LEU A 352 -9.04 -5.72 -23.08
N LYS A 353 -8.18 -5.72 -24.10
CA LYS A 353 -8.54 -5.80 -25.53
C LYS A 353 -9.50 -4.68 -25.96
N LEU A 354 -9.23 -3.45 -25.52
CA LEU A 354 -9.97 -2.25 -25.87
C LEU A 354 -9.38 -1.63 -27.14
N HIS A 355 -10.22 -1.38 -28.15
CA HIS A 355 -9.78 -0.88 -29.45
C HIS A 355 -10.64 0.30 -29.93
N GLY A 356 -10.13 1.03 -30.92
CA GLY A 356 -10.82 2.17 -31.52
C GLY A 356 -10.81 3.43 -30.63
N GLU A 357 -11.68 4.38 -31.00
CA GLU A 357 -11.79 5.68 -30.33
C GLU A 357 -12.65 5.65 -29.06
N ASP A 358 -13.59 4.71 -28.94
CA ASP A 358 -14.59 4.67 -27.85
C ASP A 358 -14.13 3.84 -26.63
N ARG A 359 -12.81 3.75 -26.36
CA ARG A 359 -12.27 2.83 -25.34
C ARG A 359 -12.84 3.05 -23.95
N GLY A 360 -13.13 4.31 -23.57
CA GLY A 360 -13.79 4.64 -22.30
C GLY A 360 -15.17 4.00 -22.16
N LYS A 361 -16.00 4.08 -23.21
CA LYS A 361 -17.31 3.44 -23.27
C LYS A 361 -17.18 1.92 -23.26
N SER A 362 -16.26 1.35 -24.04
CA SER A 362 -16.00 -0.09 -24.07
C SER A 362 -15.55 -0.61 -22.71
N ALA A 363 -14.69 0.11 -21.98
CA ALA A 363 -14.27 -0.23 -20.63
C ALA A 363 -15.45 -0.21 -19.64
N ARG A 364 -16.34 0.78 -19.71
CA ARG A 364 -17.56 0.82 -18.88
C ARG A 364 -18.48 -0.37 -19.16
N GLN A 365 -18.68 -0.70 -20.43
CA GLN A 365 -19.52 -1.84 -20.84
C GLN A 365 -18.92 -3.17 -20.38
N LEU A 366 -17.61 -3.36 -20.56
CA LEU A 366 -16.89 -4.54 -20.08
C LEU A 366 -17.01 -4.68 -18.56
N LYS A 367 -16.76 -3.60 -17.81
CA LYS A 367 -16.91 -3.59 -16.36
C LYS A 367 -18.32 -4.00 -15.92
N SER A 368 -19.36 -3.41 -16.52
CA SER A 368 -20.75 -3.73 -16.20
C SER A 368 -21.10 -5.20 -16.51
N LYS A 369 -20.57 -5.75 -17.60
CA LYS A 369 -20.73 -7.18 -17.94
C LYS A 369 -20.09 -8.06 -16.87
N LEU A 370 -18.85 -7.78 -16.47
CA LEU A 370 -18.12 -8.57 -15.48
C LEU A 370 -18.79 -8.52 -14.09
N ILE A 371 -19.31 -7.36 -13.67
CA ILE A 371 -20.09 -7.24 -12.42
C ILE A 371 -21.35 -8.10 -12.45
N ALA A 372 -22.04 -8.17 -13.60
CA ALA A 372 -23.22 -9.01 -13.73
C ALA A 372 -22.86 -10.52 -13.63
N GLU A 373 -21.72 -10.91 -14.19
CA GLU A 373 -21.18 -12.28 -14.11
C GLU A 373 -20.79 -12.64 -12.67
N GLU A 374 -20.06 -11.75 -11.98
CA GLU A 374 -19.68 -11.89 -10.58
C GLU A 374 -20.91 -12.06 -9.66
N LYS A 375 -21.99 -11.30 -9.91
CA LYS A 375 -23.26 -11.47 -9.19
C LYS A 375 -23.90 -12.85 -9.43
N GLY A 376 -23.76 -13.38 -10.64
CA GLY A 376 -24.18 -14.73 -11.00
C GLY A 376 -23.41 -15.78 -10.19
N LEU A 377 -22.08 -15.68 -10.16
CA LEU A 377 -21.22 -16.56 -9.35
C LEU A 377 -21.58 -16.50 -7.86
N LYS A 378 -21.67 -15.29 -7.28
CA LYS A 378 -22.08 -15.11 -5.87
C LYS A 378 -23.42 -15.77 -5.55
N SER A 379 -24.36 -15.78 -6.50
CA SER A 379 -25.65 -16.45 -6.31
C SER A 379 -25.53 -17.97 -6.33
N ARG A 380 -24.65 -18.53 -7.17
CA ARG A 380 -24.32 -19.97 -7.22
C ARG A 380 -23.56 -20.41 -5.97
N THR A 381 -22.55 -19.68 -5.54
CA THR A 381 -21.77 -19.95 -4.32
C THR A 381 -22.70 -20.09 -3.11
N ARG A 382 -23.64 -19.17 -2.92
CA ARG A 382 -24.64 -19.23 -1.83
C ARG A 382 -25.56 -20.45 -1.86
N LEU A 383 -25.78 -21.07 -3.02
CA LEU A 383 -26.59 -22.29 -3.10
C LEU A 383 -25.77 -23.51 -2.67
N ILE A 384 -24.50 -23.55 -3.06
CA ILE A 384 -23.54 -24.62 -2.72
C ILE A 384 -23.19 -24.54 -1.24
N GLU A 385 -22.88 -23.34 -0.71
CA GLU A 385 -22.62 -23.10 0.73
C GLU A 385 -23.76 -23.64 1.61
N LYS A 386 -25.02 -23.42 1.21
CA LYS A 386 -26.18 -23.94 1.94
C LYS A 386 -26.26 -25.46 1.98
N GLU A 387 -25.91 -26.11 0.87
CA GLU A 387 -25.87 -27.58 0.82
C GLU A 387 -24.69 -28.09 1.65
N TYR A 388 -23.51 -27.51 1.47
CA TYR A 388 -22.28 -27.81 2.21
C TYR A 388 -22.52 -27.72 3.72
N ASP A 389 -23.04 -26.60 4.21
CA ASP A 389 -23.38 -26.39 5.62
C ASP A 389 -24.34 -27.43 6.18
N LYS A 390 -25.30 -27.86 5.37
CA LYS A 390 -26.28 -28.86 5.79
C LYS A 390 -25.61 -30.22 5.97
N LEU A 391 -24.76 -30.64 5.04
CA LEU A 391 -24.06 -31.92 5.10
C LEU A 391 -23.04 -31.93 6.23
N ARG A 392 -22.27 -30.85 6.35
CA ARG A 392 -21.33 -30.61 7.45
C ARG A 392 -22.01 -30.76 8.82
N LYS A 393 -23.15 -30.10 9.03
CA LYS A 393 -23.95 -30.21 10.27
C LYS A 393 -24.52 -31.60 10.52
N ASN A 394 -24.76 -32.40 9.49
CA ASN A 394 -25.19 -33.79 9.67
C ASN A 394 -24.05 -34.66 10.21
N ILE A 395 -22.85 -34.51 9.64
CA ILE A 395 -21.63 -35.20 10.09
C ILE A 395 -21.31 -34.78 11.53
N ALA A 396 -21.29 -33.47 11.82
CA ALA A 396 -21.06 -32.96 13.17
C ALA A 396 -22.04 -33.57 14.19
N ARG A 397 -23.34 -33.68 13.84
CA ARG A 397 -24.34 -34.32 14.71
C ARG A 397 -24.08 -35.82 14.90
N ALA A 398 -23.64 -36.53 13.86
CA ALA A 398 -23.28 -37.94 13.98
C ALA A 398 -22.08 -38.13 14.93
N LEU A 399 -21.08 -37.26 14.83
CA LEU A 399 -19.95 -37.23 15.76
C LEU A 399 -20.41 -36.96 17.19
N CYS A 400 -21.19 -35.90 17.45
CA CYS A 400 -21.68 -35.58 18.80
C CYS A 400 -22.59 -36.65 19.41
N ASN A 401 -23.23 -37.50 18.59
CA ASN A 401 -23.99 -38.65 19.12
C ASN A 401 -23.07 -39.77 19.63
N ARG A 402 -21.86 -39.92 19.06
CA ARG A 402 -20.87 -40.94 19.48
C ARG A 402 -19.90 -40.37 20.54
N TRP A 403 -19.50 -39.11 20.41
CA TRP A 403 -18.65 -38.36 21.33
C TRP A 403 -19.34 -37.04 21.72
N PRO A 404 -20.24 -37.04 22.71
CA PRO A 404 -20.95 -35.84 23.15
C PRO A 404 -20.05 -34.69 23.57
N GLU A 405 -18.83 -34.98 24.03
CA GLU A 405 -17.84 -34.00 24.45
C GLU A 405 -17.38 -33.09 23.31
N LEU A 406 -17.44 -33.55 22.05
CA LEU A 406 -17.05 -32.75 20.88
C LEU A 406 -17.99 -31.57 20.62
N ASP A 407 -19.20 -31.54 21.20
CA ASP A 407 -20.13 -30.40 21.10
C ASP A 407 -19.58 -29.14 21.79
N ASN A 408 -18.59 -29.30 22.68
CA ASN A 408 -17.90 -28.19 23.33
C ASN A 408 -16.38 -28.41 23.26
N PRO A 409 -15.65 -27.70 22.37
CA PRO A 409 -14.20 -27.88 22.20
C PRO A 409 -13.39 -27.58 23.47
N TRP A 410 -13.98 -26.86 24.43
CA TRP A 410 -13.36 -26.54 25.73
C TRP A 410 -13.58 -27.60 26.80
N ASN A 411 -14.29 -28.69 26.50
CA ASN A 411 -14.42 -29.81 27.42
C ASN A 411 -13.05 -30.48 27.60
N PRO A 412 -12.57 -30.70 28.85
CA PRO A 412 -11.23 -31.23 29.10
C PRO A 412 -10.99 -32.64 28.52
N GLN A 413 -12.05 -33.40 28.20
CA GLN A 413 -11.93 -34.70 27.56
C GLN A 413 -11.67 -34.62 26.06
N VAL A 414 -11.98 -33.50 25.38
CA VAL A 414 -11.83 -33.37 23.92
C VAL A 414 -10.39 -33.61 23.49
N CYS A 415 -9.40 -33.03 24.18
CA CYS A 415 -8.00 -33.26 23.87
C CYS A 415 -7.58 -34.73 24.04
N LEU A 416 -8.15 -35.45 25.02
CA LEU A 416 -7.86 -36.87 25.24
C LEU A 416 -8.53 -37.74 24.18
N ILE A 417 -9.79 -37.44 23.82
CA ILE A 417 -10.55 -38.12 22.77
C ILE A 417 -9.84 -37.93 21.42
N MET A 418 -9.49 -36.70 21.05
CA MET A 418 -8.76 -36.41 19.82
C MET A 418 -7.40 -37.12 19.73
N HIS A 419 -6.75 -37.39 20.86
CA HIS A 419 -5.45 -38.08 20.91
C HIS A 419 -5.57 -39.61 20.92
N ASN A 420 -6.54 -40.15 21.64
CA ASN A 420 -6.66 -41.60 21.85
C ASN A 420 -7.57 -42.30 20.82
N GLU A 421 -8.51 -41.56 20.23
CA GLU A 421 -9.56 -42.07 19.35
C GLU A 421 -9.49 -41.39 17.96
N THR A 422 -8.31 -40.92 17.55
CA THR A 422 -8.11 -40.21 16.28
C THR A 422 -8.64 -40.99 15.08
N ASP A 423 -8.18 -42.23 14.91
CA ASP A 423 -8.56 -43.08 13.77
C ASP A 423 -10.07 -43.34 13.76
N ASP A 424 -10.65 -43.64 14.92
CA ASP A 424 -12.09 -43.87 15.08
C ASP A 424 -12.94 -42.66 14.66
N ILE A 425 -12.47 -41.44 14.96
CA ILE A 425 -13.16 -40.20 14.60
C ILE A 425 -13.02 -39.92 13.11
N LEU A 426 -11.81 -40.07 12.56
CA LEU A 426 -11.56 -39.88 11.13
C LEU A 426 -12.40 -40.87 10.30
N ASP A 427 -12.41 -42.15 10.68
CA ASP A 427 -13.26 -43.16 10.05
C ASP A 427 -14.74 -42.78 10.14
N ALA A 428 -15.21 -42.30 11.31
CA ALA A 428 -16.59 -41.85 11.47
C ALA A 428 -16.96 -40.66 10.57
N VAL A 429 -15.99 -39.79 10.22
CA VAL A 429 -16.20 -38.70 9.25
C VAL A 429 -16.17 -39.24 7.82
N TYR A 430 -15.11 -39.97 7.45
CA TYR A 430 -14.85 -40.41 6.07
C TYR A 430 -15.84 -41.47 5.60
N GLU A 431 -16.31 -42.35 6.49
CA GLU A 431 -17.34 -43.34 6.16
C GLU A 431 -18.77 -42.76 6.25
N HIS A 432 -18.93 -41.51 6.69
CA HIS A 432 -20.25 -40.90 6.75
C HIS A 432 -20.82 -40.74 5.34
N ARG A 433 -22.07 -41.20 5.12
CA ARG A 433 -22.75 -41.18 3.81
C ARG A 433 -22.81 -39.81 3.09
N ASP A 434 -22.66 -38.72 3.84
CA ASP A 434 -22.71 -37.35 3.31
C ASP A 434 -21.31 -36.80 2.94
N TYR A 435 -20.22 -37.48 3.32
CA TYR A 435 -18.84 -36.98 3.21
C TYR A 435 -18.37 -36.82 1.76
N ASP A 436 -18.52 -37.85 0.91
CA ASP A 436 -18.16 -37.76 -0.52
C ASP A 436 -18.82 -36.57 -1.25
N ARG A 437 -20.04 -36.20 -0.81
CA ARG A 437 -20.75 -35.05 -1.37
C ARG A 437 -20.25 -33.74 -0.77
N LEU A 438 -19.94 -33.72 0.52
CA LEU A 438 -19.33 -32.57 1.19
C LEU A 438 -17.99 -32.21 0.53
N GLU A 439 -17.12 -33.18 0.30
CA GLU A 439 -15.82 -33.00 -0.36
C GLU A 439 -15.97 -32.39 -1.75
N LYS A 440 -16.87 -32.94 -2.58
CA LYS A 440 -17.14 -32.36 -3.91
C LYS A 440 -17.65 -30.93 -3.86
N LEU A 441 -18.47 -30.60 -2.86
CA LEU A 441 -18.97 -29.23 -2.66
C LEU A 441 -17.85 -28.30 -2.19
N ARG A 442 -16.90 -28.78 -1.39
CA ARG A 442 -15.70 -28.03 -1.00
C ARG A 442 -14.87 -27.68 -2.23
N ASP A 443 -14.59 -28.66 -3.10
CA ASP A 443 -13.84 -28.43 -4.34
C ASP A 443 -14.59 -27.44 -5.26
N ASP A 444 -15.92 -27.59 -5.40
CA ASP A 444 -16.76 -26.65 -6.14
C ASP A 444 -16.68 -25.21 -5.57
N LEU A 445 -16.57 -25.05 -4.24
CA LEU A 445 -16.43 -23.74 -3.58
C LEU A 445 -15.06 -23.12 -3.85
N ILE A 446 -13.99 -23.91 -3.78
CA ILE A 446 -12.61 -23.47 -4.11
C ILE A 446 -12.54 -22.98 -5.56
N ASP A 447 -13.08 -23.76 -6.50
CA ASP A 447 -13.12 -23.39 -7.93
C ASP A 447 -13.91 -22.11 -8.18
N LEU A 448 -15.00 -21.90 -7.45
CA LEU A 448 -15.81 -20.68 -7.55
C LEU A 448 -15.10 -19.46 -6.97
N ASP A 449 -14.31 -19.64 -5.91
CA ASP A 449 -13.50 -18.59 -5.30
C ASP A 449 -12.42 -18.10 -6.28
N ILE A 450 -11.68 -19.02 -6.89
CA ILE A 450 -10.68 -18.72 -7.93
C ILE A 450 -11.30 -17.97 -9.12
N GLN A 451 -12.48 -18.40 -9.58
CA GLN A 451 -13.21 -17.72 -10.66
C GLN A 451 -13.63 -16.30 -10.25
N ARG A 452 -14.10 -16.12 -9.02
CA ARG A 452 -14.49 -14.80 -8.50
C ARG A 452 -13.29 -13.86 -8.45
N ASP A 453 -12.17 -14.32 -7.90
CA ASP A 453 -10.96 -13.50 -7.76
C ASP A 453 -10.41 -13.09 -9.12
N THR A 454 -10.42 -14.01 -10.10
CA THR A 454 -10.07 -13.71 -11.50
C THR A 454 -10.97 -12.63 -12.10
N LEU A 455 -12.28 -12.70 -11.86
CA LEU A 455 -13.22 -11.67 -12.32
C LEU A 455 -12.97 -10.33 -11.62
N GLU A 456 -12.72 -10.33 -10.32
CA GLU A 456 -12.48 -9.11 -9.55
C GLU A 456 -11.22 -8.37 -10.04
N ARG A 457 -10.10 -9.09 -10.23
CA ARG A 457 -8.87 -8.52 -10.82
C ARG A 457 -9.13 -7.87 -12.17
N LYS A 458 -9.95 -8.51 -13.02
CA LYS A 458 -10.32 -7.95 -14.34
C LYS A 458 -11.26 -6.74 -14.24
N ILE A 459 -12.20 -6.73 -13.30
CA ILE A 459 -13.05 -5.58 -12.98
C ILE A 459 -12.18 -4.40 -12.56
N VAL A 460 -11.20 -4.64 -11.70
CA VAL A 460 -10.28 -3.61 -11.21
C VAL A 460 -9.41 -3.04 -12.32
N LYS A 461 -8.89 -3.85 -13.26
CA LYS A 461 -8.20 -3.34 -14.46
C LYS A 461 -9.09 -2.38 -15.27
N CYS A 462 -10.39 -2.69 -15.41
CA CYS A 462 -11.34 -1.74 -16.02
C CYS A 462 -11.48 -0.45 -15.19
N MET A 463 -11.48 -0.55 -13.86
CA MET A 463 -11.55 0.61 -12.97
C MET A 463 -10.29 1.48 -13.07
N ARG A 464 -9.09 0.89 -13.09
CA ARG A 464 -7.81 1.58 -13.29
C ARG A 464 -7.83 2.38 -14.61
N PHE A 465 -8.23 1.74 -15.71
CA PHE A 465 -8.33 2.41 -17.02
C PHE A 465 -9.28 3.62 -16.97
N LEU A 466 -10.48 3.43 -16.42
CA LEU A 466 -11.48 4.50 -16.32
C LEU A 466 -11.01 5.64 -15.40
N TYR A 467 -10.32 5.30 -14.31
CA TYR A 467 -9.81 6.28 -13.34
C TYR A 467 -8.69 7.14 -13.94
N VAL A 468 -7.76 6.54 -14.67
CA VAL A 468 -6.69 7.27 -15.36
C VAL A 468 -7.26 8.11 -16.51
N ALA A 469 -8.16 7.57 -17.33
CA ALA A 469 -8.81 8.32 -18.40
C ALA A 469 -9.58 9.55 -17.86
N GLU A 470 -10.26 9.40 -16.72
CA GLU A 470 -10.91 10.52 -16.04
C GLU A 470 -9.90 11.54 -15.54
N SER A 471 -8.79 11.10 -14.95
CA SER A 471 -7.75 11.99 -14.42
C SER A 471 -7.07 12.79 -15.54
N VAL A 472 -6.82 12.17 -16.70
CA VAL A 472 -6.35 12.85 -17.93
C VAL A 472 -7.34 13.91 -18.39
N ALA A 473 -8.64 13.59 -18.44
CA ALA A 473 -9.67 14.54 -18.79
C ALA A 473 -9.73 15.72 -17.80
N LEU A 474 -9.72 15.43 -16.50
CA LEU A 474 -9.72 16.44 -15.45
C LEU A 474 -8.47 17.34 -15.52
N ALA A 475 -7.30 16.78 -15.79
CA ALA A 475 -6.05 17.53 -15.94
C ALA A 475 -6.12 18.50 -17.12
N HIS A 476 -6.63 18.04 -18.27
CA HIS A 476 -6.85 18.87 -19.45
C HIS A 476 -7.85 20.01 -19.18
N ASN A 477 -8.91 19.72 -18.43
CA ASN A 477 -9.97 20.67 -18.13
C ASN A 477 -9.60 21.70 -17.05
N LEU A 478 -8.62 21.39 -16.18
CA LEU A 478 -8.25 22.23 -15.05
C LEU A 478 -8.00 23.71 -15.43
N PRO A 479 -7.15 24.06 -16.41
CA PRO A 479 -6.90 25.46 -16.79
C PRO A 479 -8.11 26.16 -17.44
N ILE A 480 -9.15 25.43 -17.83
CA ILE A 480 -10.37 26.01 -18.41
C ILE A 480 -11.30 26.54 -17.31
N ILE A 481 -11.28 25.91 -16.13
CA ILE A 481 -12.27 26.15 -15.08
C ILE A 481 -11.69 26.64 -13.74
N ALA A 482 -10.43 26.31 -13.45
CA ALA A 482 -9.78 26.67 -12.20
C ALA A 482 -8.95 27.96 -12.35
N GLU A 483 -8.72 28.64 -11.25
CA GLU A 483 -7.84 29.80 -11.19
C GLU A 483 -6.38 29.41 -11.50
N GLN A 484 -5.60 30.35 -12.05
CA GLN A 484 -4.21 30.11 -12.42
C GLN A 484 -3.36 29.64 -11.24
N THR A 485 -3.65 30.12 -10.03
CA THR A 485 -3.01 29.69 -8.78
C THR A 485 -3.16 28.19 -8.53
N ILE A 486 -4.35 27.63 -8.77
CA ILE A 486 -4.60 26.18 -8.64
C ILE A 486 -3.88 25.39 -9.73
N VAL A 487 -3.85 25.91 -10.95
CA VAL A 487 -3.10 25.29 -12.06
C VAL A 487 -1.60 25.22 -11.73
N ASP A 488 -1.04 26.28 -11.13
CA ASP A 488 0.35 26.31 -10.72
C ASP A 488 0.63 25.34 -9.56
N ARG A 489 -0.28 25.23 -8.58
CA ARG A 489 -0.19 24.22 -7.51
C ARG A 489 -0.25 22.79 -8.07
N TYR A 490 -1.10 22.53 -9.06
CA TYR A 490 -1.15 21.23 -9.74
C TYR A 490 0.20 20.89 -10.41
N ARG A 491 0.82 21.85 -11.12
CA ARG A 491 2.14 21.65 -11.74
C ARG A 491 3.22 21.37 -10.70
N GLN A 492 3.24 22.11 -9.59
CA GLN A 492 4.17 21.87 -8.48
C GLN A 492 3.99 20.47 -7.87
N LEU A 493 2.74 20.04 -7.68
CA LEU A 493 2.43 18.71 -7.18
C LEU A 493 2.91 17.61 -8.14
N ARG A 494 2.68 17.78 -9.44
CA ARG A 494 3.18 16.87 -10.48
C ARG A 494 4.70 16.80 -10.54
N GLN A 495 5.41 17.90 -10.24
CA GLN A 495 6.87 17.90 -10.13
C GLN A 495 7.37 17.09 -8.93
N LEU A 496 6.68 17.17 -7.78
CA LEU A 496 7.00 16.35 -6.61
C LEU A 496 6.77 14.86 -6.90
N GLU A 497 5.65 14.52 -7.56
CA GLU A 497 5.34 13.15 -7.99
C GLU A 497 6.31 12.63 -9.07
N ALA A 498 6.94 13.52 -9.85
CA ALA A 498 8.00 13.16 -10.81
C ALA A 498 9.39 13.03 -10.16
N GLY A 499 9.51 13.21 -8.83
CA GLY A 499 10.76 12.99 -8.11
C GLY A 499 11.27 11.54 -8.22
N THR A 500 12.53 11.32 -7.87
CA THR A 500 13.17 10.00 -7.90
C THR A 500 13.98 9.71 -6.64
N LEU A 501 14.33 8.44 -6.44
CA LEU A 501 15.34 7.95 -5.49
C LEU A 501 16.63 7.53 -6.20
N ALA A 502 16.79 7.77 -7.50
CA ALA A 502 18.09 7.61 -8.16
C ALA A 502 19.16 8.50 -7.47
N PRO A 503 20.43 8.06 -7.40
CA PRO A 503 21.50 8.91 -6.90
C PRO A 503 21.54 10.20 -7.71
N ILE A 504 21.48 11.36 -7.04
CA ILE A 504 21.80 12.63 -7.70
C ILE A 504 23.26 12.49 -8.15
N GLY A 505 23.51 12.63 -9.45
CA GLY A 505 24.76 12.26 -10.09
C GLY A 505 26.01 12.66 -9.30
N ARG A 506 26.93 11.71 -9.15
CA ARG A 506 28.29 11.95 -8.65
C ARG A 506 29.13 12.71 -9.68
#